data_AF-A0A4Y2WNT9-F1
#
_entry.id   AF-A0A4Y2WNT9-F1
#
_cell.length_a   1.000
_cell.length_b   1.000
_cell.length_c   1.000
_cell.angle_alpha   90.00
_cell.angle_beta   90.00
_cell.angle_gamma   90.00
#
_symmetry.space_group_name_H-M   'P 1'
#
loop_
_entity.id
_entity.type
_entity.pdbx_description
1 polymer ?
#
loop_
_entity_poly.entity_id
_entity_poly.type
_entity_poly.pdbx_seq_one_letter_code
_entity_poly.pdbx_strand_id
1 'polypeptide(L)'
;YCIYSEATYCAYSKKDTVKFNTSPSSYDDGDVEPFLTGELLDGNTTEKCPSTNNCYALWQEDYNNKNATVFIAQGCWSAAELDCKEDACISTKKPQKAVNNTTTKFCCCKGNMCNVNVSDGFFPPEENEAPPRFVEHASFNPINIVFITVACVIIVLVPIIGFLIYRACSTSQKPSPDSVHLMEPPLPPSPVFNIDNLTICESIGRGRYGRVFRGTLFNQSVAVKIFSSQHRQNYLNERYIYCLPSMDHDSIPKLLGAEERTGPDERPEYLLVLSYAPQGCLQDFLTNNIIDWGTFCKMAKTITEGLAHLHMEIRKD
;
A
#
# COMPACT_ATOMS: atom_id res chain seq x y z
N TYR A 1 50.68 -9.44 8.18
CA TYR A 1 50.52 -9.47 6.71
C TYR A 1 49.20 -8.82 6.37
N CYS A 2 49.21 -7.54 5.98
CA CYS A 2 48.02 -6.89 5.45
C CYS A 2 47.84 -7.39 4.02
N ILE A 3 46.83 -8.23 3.79
CA ILE A 3 46.43 -8.62 2.44
C ILE A 3 45.76 -7.38 1.85
N TYR A 4 46.45 -6.68 0.95
CA TYR A 4 45.81 -5.71 0.08
C TYR A 4 44.80 -6.49 -0.77
N SER A 5 43.50 -6.27 -0.55
CA SER A 5 42.49 -6.72 -1.50
C SER A 5 42.71 -5.92 -2.78
N GLU A 6 43.07 -6.59 -3.88
CA GLU A 6 43.15 -5.94 -5.19
C GLU A 6 41.77 -5.34 -5.52
N ALA A 7 41.78 -4.08 -5.97
CA ALA A 7 40.56 -3.43 -6.42
C ALA A 7 40.02 -4.17 -7.66
N THR A 8 38.71 -4.35 -7.74
CA THR A 8 38.07 -4.95 -8.91
C THR A 8 37.63 -3.88 -9.88
N TYR A 9 37.86 -4.09 -11.17
CA TYR A 9 37.45 -3.19 -12.25
C TYR A 9 36.40 -3.88 -13.12
N CYS A 10 35.34 -3.18 -13.50
CA CYS A 10 34.28 -3.66 -14.38
C CYS A 10 34.16 -2.77 -15.61
N ALA A 11 33.76 -3.34 -16.74
CA ALA A 11 33.35 -2.55 -17.89
C ALA A 11 32.11 -1.71 -17.52
N TYR A 12 32.05 -0.48 -18.02
CA TYR A 12 30.98 0.47 -17.78
C TYR A 12 30.40 0.96 -19.11
N SER A 13 29.08 0.95 -19.20
CA SER A 13 28.33 1.51 -20.33
C SER A 13 26.95 1.87 -19.82
N LYS A 14 26.49 3.09 -20.08
CA LYS A 14 25.14 3.54 -19.75
C LYS A 14 24.59 4.29 -20.95
N LYS A 15 23.51 3.80 -21.56
CA LYS A 15 22.76 4.61 -22.53
C LYS A 15 22.01 5.70 -21.79
N ASP A 16 22.47 6.95 -21.93
CA ASP A 16 21.72 8.11 -21.43
C ASP A 16 20.32 8.12 -22.06
N THR A 17 19.30 7.83 -21.26
CA THR A 17 17.91 8.02 -21.66
C THR A 17 17.15 8.71 -20.52
N VAL A 18 16.84 9.99 -20.79
CA VAL A 18 15.88 10.92 -20.14
C VAL A 18 16.30 11.62 -18.83
N LYS A 19 16.53 12.94 -18.97
CA LYS A 19 16.41 13.94 -17.90
C LYS A 19 14.96 13.97 -17.40
N PHE A 20 14.71 13.60 -16.15
CA PHE A 20 13.50 14.05 -15.46
C PHE A 20 13.68 15.52 -15.09
N ASN A 21 12.86 16.39 -15.69
CA ASN A 21 12.68 17.76 -15.21
C ASN A 21 11.93 17.69 -13.88
N THR A 22 12.64 17.81 -12.76
CA THR A 22 12.07 18.31 -11.51
C THR A 22 12.28 19.82 -11.48
N SER A 23 11.22 20.56 -11.80
CA SER A 23 11.10 21.96 -11.35
C SER A 23 10.81 21.97 -9.84
N PRO A 24 11.22 23.03 -9.13
CA PRO A 24 11.77 22.92 -7.78
C PRO A 24 10.69 23.01 -6.70
N SER A 25 10.68 22.05 -5.77
CA SER A 25 10.07 22.24 -4.45
C SER A 25 11.18 22.25 -3.41
N SER A 26 11.50 23.47 -2.99
CA SER A 26 12.22 23.81 -1.77
C SER A 26 11.74 22.94 -0.60
N TYR A 27 12.63 22.14 0.00
CA TYR A 27 12.77 21.99 1.45
C TYR A 27 14.13 21.32 1.71
N ASP A 28 14.85 21.91 2.65
CA ASP A 28 16.20 21.65 3.11
C ASP A 28 16.34 20.18 3.55
N ASP A 29 17.22 19.41 2.91
CA ASP A 29 17.56 18.04 3.32
C ASP A 29 19.08 17.94 3.42
N GLY A 30 19.53 17.60 4.62
CA GLY A 30 20.95 17.48 4.96
C GLY A 30 21.60 16.33 4.22
N ASP A 31 22.77 16.61 3.66
CA ASP A 31 23.87 15.70 3.26
C ASP A 31 23.55 14.19 3.28
N VAL A 32 22.75 13.74 2.31
CA VAL A 32 22.73 12.33 1.90
C VAL A 32 23.79 12.17 0.81
N GLU A 33 24.96 11.64 1.17
CA GLU A 33 25.96 11.23 0.19
C GLU A 33 25.33 10.20 -0.77
N PRO A 34 25.46 10.38 -2.10
CA PRO A 34 24.97 9.41 -3.05
C PRO A 34 25.71 8.09 -2.85
N PHE A 35 24.97 6.98 -2.80
CA PHE A 35 25.50 5.62 -2.85
C PHE A 35 26.32 5.44 -4.13
N LEU A 36 27.60 5.80 -4.08
CA LEU A 36 28.55 5.68 -5.18
C LEU A 36 28.90 4.20 -5.34
N THR A 37 28.36 3.55 -6.38
CA THR A 37 28.67 2.15 -6.67
C THR A 37 30.01 1.92 -7.38
N GLY A 38 30.79 2.98 -7.68
CA GLY A 38 32.15 2.85 -8.19
C GLY A 38 32.79 4.16 -8.66
N GLU A 39 34.12 4.15 -8.83
CA GLU A 39 34.90 5.27 -9.40
C GLU A 39 35.11 5.05 -10.91
N LEU A 40 34.60 5.95 -11.76
CA LEU A 40 34.84 5.89 -13.21
C LEU A 40 36.29 6.25 -13.54
N LEU A 41 36.93 5.46 -14.41
CA LEU A 41 38.31 5.65 -14.86
C LEU A 41 38.37 6.22 -16.28
N ASP A 42 39.54 6.78 -16.64
CA ASP A 42 39.79 7.48 -17.90
C ASP A 42 39.33 6.66 -19.11
N GLY A 43 38.40 7.25 -19.88
CA GLY A 43 37.78 6.63 -21.06
C GLY A 43 36.26 6.43 -20.95
N ASN A 44 35.64 6.62 -19.77
CA ASN A 44 34.21 6.41 -19.51
C ASN A 44 33.70 4.97 -19.83
N THR A 45 34.60 3.99 -19.90
CA THR A 45 34.29 2.59 -20.24
C THR A 45 34.63 1.62 -19.12
N THR A 46 35.19 2.08 -18.02
CA THR A 46 35.60 1.25 -16.88
C THR A 46 35.22 1.92 -15.56
N GLU A 47 34.66 1.14 -14.65
CA GLU A 47 34.29 1.53 -13.29
C GLU A 47 35.06 0.66 -12.29
N LYS A 48 35.68 1.28 -11.29
CA LYS A 48 36.36 0.60 -10.18
C LYS A 48 35.35 0.34 -9.07
N CYS A 49 35.21 -0.91 -8.65
CA CYS A 49 34.26 -1.34 -7.63
C CYS A 49 34.93 -1.34 -6.24
N PRO A 50 34.57 -0.41 -5.33
CA PRO A 50 35.22 -0.28 -4.03
C PRO A 50 34.79 -1.37 -3.03
N SER A 51 33.57 -1.86 -3.15
CA SER A 51 32.93 -2.72 -2.14
C SER A 51 32.57 -4.12 -2.66
N THR A 52 32.86 -4.42 -3.94
CA THR A 52 32.44 -5.68 -4.59
C THR A 52 33.49 -6.17 -5.57
N ASN A 53 33.54 -7.48 -5.80
CA ASN A 53 34.35 -8.12 -6.85
C ASN A 53 33.45 -8.69 -7.97
N ASN A 54 32.25 -8.12 -8.11
CA ASN A 54 31.24 -8.62 -9.03
C ASN A 54 30.89 -7.53 -10.03
N CYS A 55 30.84 -7.91 -11.31
CA CYS A 55 30.38 -7.07 -12.40
C CYS A 55 29.04 -7.56 -12.93
N TYR A 56 28.30 -6.71 -13.65
CA TYR A 56 27.11 -7.12 -14.40
C TYR A 56 27.10 -6.57 -15.83
N ALA A 57 26.29 -7.21 -16.68
CA ALA A 57 25.94 -6.70 -18.00
C ALA A 57 24.45 -6.93 -18.32
N LEU A 58 23.84 -5.96 -18.99
CA LEU A 58 22.50 -6.01 -19.59
C LEU A 58 22.62 -5.67 -21.07
N TRP A 59 22.17 -6.57 -21.94
CA TRP A 59 22.30 -6.42 -23.39
C TRP A 59 21.12 -7.02 -24.16
N GLN A 60 21.09 -6.73 -25.45
CA GLN A 60 20.17 -7.31 -26.42
C GLN A 60 20.89 -7.58 -27.74
N GLU A 61 20.32 -8.44 -28.58
CA GLU A 61 20.78 -8.64 -29.96
C GLU A 61 20.39 -7.42 -30.81
N ASP A 62 21.25 -7.03 -31.76
CA ASP A 62 20.93 -6.00 -32.74
C ASP A 62 19.84 -6.49 -33.70
N TYR A 63 18.84 -5.66 -33.94
CA TYR A 63 17.73 -5.96 -34.85
C TYR A 63 18.20 -6.22 -36.29
N ASN A 64 19.23 -5.51 -36.73
CA ASN A 64 19.75 -5.58 -38.09
C ASN A 64 20.82 -6.66 -38.26
N ASN A 65 21.50 -7.03 -37.17
CA ASN A 65 22.58 -8.02 -37.19
C ASN A 65 22.53 -8.89 -35.92
N LYS A 66 21.98 -10.10 -36.03
CA LYS A 66 21.86 -11.04 -34.89
C LYS A 66 23.19 -11.42 -34.23
N ASN A 67 24.33 -11.17 -34.89
CA ASN A 67 25.66 -11.42 -34.34
C ASN A 67 26.26 -10.19 -33.62
N ALA A 68 25.58 -9.03 -33.66
CA ALA A 68 26.00 -7.84 -32.96
C ALA A 68 25.25 -7.72 -31.63
N THR A 69 26.00 -7.47 -30.56
CA THR A 69 25.47 -7.27 -29.21
C THR A 69 25.40 -5.78 -28.88
N VAL A 70 24.24 -5.34 -28.40
CA VAL A 70 24.01 -3.95 -27.96
C VAL A 70 23.91 -3.93 -26.44
N PHE A 71 24.95 -3.40 -25.79
CA PHE A 71 24.94 -3.17 -24.35
C PHE A 71 23.98 -2.02 -23.99
N ILE A 72 23.12 -2.28 -23.00
CA ILE A 72 22.18 -1.32 -22.42
C ILE A 72 22.78 -0.72 -21.15
N ALA A 73 23.36 -1.59 -20.30
CA ALA A 73 24.02 -1.20 -19.07
C ALA A 73 25.14 -2.19 -18.67
N GLN A 74 26.24 -1.68 -18.14
CA GLN A 74 27.34 -2.46 -17.51
C GLN A 74 27.88 -1.68 -16.30
N GLY A 75 28.33 -2.39 -15.26
CA GLY A 75 28.96 -1.75 -14.09
C GLY A 75 29.17 -2.69 -12.90
N CYS A 76 29.39 -2.10 -11.73
CA CYS A 76 29.57 -2.83 -10.45
C CYS A 76 28.25 -3.40 -9.92
N TRP A 77 28.28 -4.65 -9.42
CA TRP A 77 27.12 -5.33 -8.85
C TRP A 77 27.25 -5.51 -7.32
N SER A 78 26.36 -4.87 -6.54
CA SER A 78 26.42 -4.81 -5.08
C SER A 78 25.28 -5.51 -4.33
N ALA A 79 24.33 -6.13 -5.04
CA ALA A 79 23.22 -6.83 -4.39
C ALA A 79 23.71 -8.11 -3.68
N ALA A 80 23.41 -8.18 -2.37
CA ALA A 80 23.76 -9.26 -1.47
C ALA A 80 23.25 -10.64 -1.95
N GLU A 81 24.17 -11.61 -1.95
CA GLU A 81 23.93 -13.05 -1.70
C GLU A 81 22.95 -13.88 -2.56
N LEU A 82 22.52 -13.43 -3.74
CA LEU A 82 21.96 -14.35 -4.75
C LEU A 82 22.77 -14.42 -6.06
N ASP A 83 23.51 -15.53 -6.19
CA ASP A 83 23.90 -16.22 -7.45
C ASP A 83 24.91 -15.59 -8.42
N CYS A 84 25.84 -14.76 -7.96
CA CYS A 84 27.01 -14.42 -8.78
C CYS A 84 28.18 -15.39 -8.56
N LYS A 85 28.08 -16.62 -9.09
CA LYS A 85 29.09 -17.68 -8.91
C LYS A 85 29.99 -17.91 -10.13
N GLU A 86 29.64 -17.34 -11.28
CA GLU A 86 30.35 -17.57 -12.53
C GLU A 86 31.52 -16.59 -12.70
N ASP A 87 32.64 -17.08 -13.23
CA ASP A 87 33.79 -16.24 -13.59
C ASP A 87 33.56 -15.51 -14.93
N ALA A 88 32.64 -16.03 -15.76
CA ALA A 88 32.26 -15.46 -17.06
C ALA A 88 30.81 -14.95 -17.05
N CYS A 89 30.53 -13.88 -17.79
CA CYS A 89 29.20 -13.28 -17.84
C CYS A 89 28.28 -14.05 -18.81
N ILE A 90 27.54 -15.03 -18.29
CA ILE A 90 26.65 -15.92 -19.06
C ILE A 90 25.20 -15.71 -18.64
N SER A 91 24.31 -15.45 -19.60
CA SER A 91 22.87 -15.38 -19.37
C SER A 91 22.26 -16.78 -19.41
N THR A 92 21.89 -17.33 -18.26
CA THR A 92 21.28 -18.66 -18.12
C THR A 92 19.77 -18.63 -17.88
N LYS A 93 19.22 -17.46 -17.53
CA LYS A 93 17.79 -17.30 -17.23
C LYS A 93 16.96 -17.16 -18.50
N LYS A 94 15.70 -17.61 -18.43
CA LYS A 94 14.75 -17.49 -19.54
C LYS A 94 14.67 -16.02 -19.99
N PRO A 95 14.89 -15.72 -21.28
CA PRO A 95 14.82 -14.37 -21.78
C PRO A 95 13.44 -13.75 -21.53
N GLN A 96 13.42 -12.54 -20.95
CA GLN A 96 12.19 -11.78 -20.77
C GLN A 96 11.89 -11.02 -22.06
N LYS A 97 10.70 -11.24 -22.64
CA LYS A 97 10.23 -10.47 -23.79
C LYS A 97 9.83 -9.08 -23.32
N ALA A 98 10.52 -8.04 -23.77
CA ALA A 98 10.06 -6.67 -23.59
C ALA A 98 8.83 -6.40 -24.47
N VAL A 99 8.09 -5.34 -24.14
CA VAL A 99 6.85 -4.88 -24.79
C VAL A 99 6.97 -4.69 -26.33
N ASN A 100 8.20 -4.69 -26.87
CA ASN A 100 8.51 -4.47 -28.29
C ASN A 100 9.15 -5.68 -29.00
N ASN A 101 8.94 -6.93 -28.53
CA ASN A 101 9.56 -8.15 -29.08
C ASN A 101 11.10 -8.21 -29.02
N THR A 102 11.76 -7.29 -28.31
CA THR A 102 13.20 -7.37 -28.04
C THR A 102 13.46 -8.21 -26.79
N THR A 103 14.36 -9.17 -26.92
CA THR A 103 14.76 -10.07 -25.85
C THR A 103 15.97 -9.47 -25.14
N THR A 104 15.78 -9.01 -23.89
CA THR A 104 16.89 -8.54 -23.05
C THR A 104 17.50 -9.70 -22.28
N LYS A 105 18.82 -9.67 -22.12
CA LYS A 105 19.62 -10.69 -21.45
C LYS A 105 20.47 -10.04 -20.35
N PHE A 106 20.62 -10.74 -19.23
CA PHE A 106 21.34 -10.26 -18.05
C PHE A 106 22.30 -11.34 -17.53
N CYS A 107 23.48 -10.93 -17.11
CA CYS A 107 24.43 -11.76 -16.39
C CYS A 107 25.17 -10.93 -15.34
N CYS A 108 25.71 -11.65 -14.36
CA CYS A 108 26.70 -11.12 -13.44
C CYS A 108 27.86 -12.13 -13.37
N CYS A 109 29.06 -11.64 -13.08
CA CYS A 109 30.26 -12.46 -12.99
C CYS A 109 31.23 -11.91 -11.94
N LYS A 110 32.19 -12.73 -11.52
CA LYS A 110 33.23 -12.37 -10.56
C LYS A 110 34.58 -12.15 -11.23
N GLY A 111 35.30 -11.12 -10.82
CA GLY A 111 36.66 -10.84 -11.29
C GLY A 111 36.81 -9.61 -12.18
N ASN A 112 38.06 -9.26 -12.45
CA ASN A 112 38.42 -8.07 -13.23
C ASN A 112 37.93 -8.16 -14.68
N MET A 113 37.14 -7.17 -15.10
CA MET A 113 36.65 -6.98 -16.46
C MET A 113 35.86 -8.19 -17.02
N CYS A 114 35.28 -9.01 -16.13
CA CYS A 114 34.59 -10.24 -16.53
C CYS A 114 33.32 -9.98 -17.38
N ASN A 115 32.78 -8.75 -17.35
CA ASN A 115 31.57 -8.34 -18.06
C ASN A 115 31.83 -7.69 -19.42
N VAL A 116 33.07 -7.68 -19.93
CA VAL A 116 33.42 -7.16 -21.27
C VAL A 116 32.76 -7.98 -22.37
N ASN A 117 32.80 -9.31 -22.21
CA ASN A 117 32.21 -10.26 -23.14
C ASN A 117 31.01 -10.93 -22.48
N VAL A 118 29.96 -11.15 -23.26
CA VAL A 118 28.73 -11.79 -22.79
C VAL A 118 28.38 -12.99 -23.66
N SER A 119 27.73 -13.99 -23.07
CA SER A 119 27.30 -15.20 -23.79
C SER A 119 25.88 -15.58 -23.40
N ASP A 120 25.13 -16.12 -24.36
CA ASP A 120 23.82 -16.72 -24.10
C ASP A 120 24.01 -18.21 -23.81
N GLY A 121 23.69 -18.62 -22.59
CA GLY A 121 23.75 -20.01 -22.14
C GLY A 121 22.36 -20.61 -21.91
N PHE A 122 21.28 -19.92 -22.30
CA PHE A 122 19.94 -20.46 -22.16
C PHE A 122 19.69 -21.54 -23.22
N PHE A 123 19.67 -22.80 -22.79
CA PHE A 123 19.18 -23.91 -23.59
C PHE A 123 17.71 -24.16 -23.25
N PRO A 124 16.77 -23.99 -24.20
CA PRO A 124 15.39 -24.41 -23.95
C PRO A 124 15.40 -25.92 -23.64
N PRO A 125 14.65 -26.39 -22.62
CA PRO A 125 14.50 -27.82 -22.41
C PRO A 125 13.93 -28.44 -23.69
N GLU A 126 14.57 -29.51 -24.14
CA GLU A 126 14.18 -30.30 -25.31
C GLU A 126 12.69 -30.68 -25.16
N GLU A 127 11.86 -30.07 -26.00
CA GLU A 127 10.40 -30.17 -25.93
C GLU A 127 10.00 -31.53 -26.49
N ASN A 128 9.87 -32.54 -25.62
CA ASN A 128 9.11 -33.73 -25.95
C ASN A 128 7.69 -33.28 -26.31
N GLU A 129 7.36 -33.42 -27.60
CA GLU A 129 6.12 -32.96 -28.24
C GLU A 129 4.88 -33.28 -27.40
N ALA A 130 4.35 -32.29 -26.70
CA ALA A 130 2.93 -32.21 -26.42
C ALA A 130 2.29 -31.36 -27.53
N PRO A 131 1.13 -31.75 -28.09
CA PRO A 131 0.56 -31.08 -29.24
C PRO A 131 0.30 -29.60 -28.93
N PRO A 132 0.47 -28.70 -29.92
CA PRO A 132 0.38 -27.27 -29.69
C PRO A 132 -1.03 -26.94 -29.19
N ARG A 133 -1.12 -26.44 -27.95
CA ARG A 133 -2.25 -25.58 -27.60
C ARG A 133 -2.10 -24.34 -28.48
N PHE A 134 -2.94 -24.26 -29.50
CA PHE A 134 -3.23 -23.00 -30.18
C PHE A 134 -3.64 -21.99 -29.12
N VAL A 135 -2.70 -21.17 -28.66
CA VAL A 135 -3.05 -19.84 -28.20
C VAL A 135 -3.29 -19.08 -29.49
N GLU A 136 -4.56 -18.92 -29.87
CA GLU A 136 -4.95 -17.87 -30.80
C GLU A 136 -4.32 -16.57 -30.27
N HIS A 137 -3.23 -16.13 -30.92
CA HIS A 137 -2.89 -14.73 -30.87
C HIS A 137 -4.05 -14.03 -31.57
N ALA A 138 -5.02 -13.57 -30.78
CA ALA A 138 -6.10 -12.73 -31.26
C ALA A 138 -5.45 -11.62 -32.08
N SER A 139 -5.63 -11.67 -33.40
CA SER A 139 -5.37 -10.54 -34.26
C SER A 139 -6.34 -9.46 -33.81
N PHE A 140 -5.86 -8.56 -32.96
CA PHE A 140 -6.65 -7.45 -32.46
C PHE A 140 -6.97 -6.56 -33.66
N ASN A 141 -8.14 -6.79 -34.26
CA ASN A 141 -8.69 -5.93 -35.30
C ASN A 141 -8.68 -4.49 -34.77
N PRO A 142 -8.20 -3.50 -35.54
CA PRO A 142 -8.12 -2.11 -35.09
C PRO A 142 -9.48 -1.59 -34.62
N ILE A 143 -10.56 -2.12 -35.20
CA ILE A 143 -11.95 -1.87 -34.80
C ILE A 143 -12.21 -2.31 -33.34
N ASN A 144 -11.72 -3.49 -32.92
CA ASN A 144 -11.89 -3.98 -31.55
C ASN A 144 -11.10 -3.13 -30.55
N ILE A 145 -9.93 -2.61 -30.93
CA ILE A 145 -9.15 -1.68 -30.10
C ILE A 145 -9.91 -0.36 -29.93
N VAL A 146 -10.53 0.17 -31.00
CA VAL A 146 -11.38 1.36 -30.91
C VAL A 146 -12.58 1.11 -29.99
N PHE A 147 -13.22 -0.05 -30.05
CA PHE A 147 -14.32 -0.38 -29.14
C PHE A 147 -13.88 -0.49 -27.68
N ILE A 148 -12.75 -1.16 -27.41
CA ILE A 148 -12.22 -1.28 -26.04
C ILE A 148 -11.81 0.08 -25.48
N THR A 149 -11.14 0.90 -26.28
CA THR A 149 -10.72 2.25 -25.85
C THR A 149 -11.92 3.16 -25.58
N VAL A 150 -12.94 3.14 -26.45
CA VAL A 150 -14.19 3.86 -26.21
C VAL A 150 -14.90 3.35 -24.95
N ALA A 151 -14.97 2.04 -24.74
CA ALA A 151 -15.57 1.46 -23.54
C ALA A 151 -14.82 1.88 -22.27
N CYS A 152 -13.49 1.86 -22.26
CA CYS A 152 -12.67 2.33 -21.14
C CYS A 152 -12.87 3.83 -20.87
N VAL A 153 -12.94 4.65 -21.93
CA VAL A 153 -13.22 6.08 -21.80
C VAL A 153 -14.60 6.32 -21.21
N ILE A 154 -15.63 5.56 -21.62
CA ILE A 154 -16.97 5.65 -21.04
C ILE A 154 -16.95 5.23 -19.57
N ILE A 155 -16.27 4.13 -19.22
CA ILE A 155 -16.16 3.64 -17.83
C ILE A 155 -15.48 4.66 -16.90
N VAL A 156 -14.58 5.50 -17.41
CA VAL A 156 -13.92 6.56 -16.63
C VAL A 156 -14.73 7.84 -16.62
N LEU A 157 -15.28 8.26 -17.76
CA LEU A 157 -16.02 9.51 -17.88
C LEU A 157 -17.40 9.45 -17.23
N VAL A 158 -18.11 8.32 -17.27
CA VAL A 158 -19.44 8.16 -16.64
C VAL A 158 -19.41 8.38 -15.12
N PRO A 159 -18.49 7.79 -14.32
CA PRO A 159 -18.42 8.07 -12.90
C PRO A 159 -17.87 9.46 -12.60
N ILE A 160 -17.00 10.04 -13.44
CA ILE A 160 -16.55 11.44 -13.28
C ILE A 160 -17.73 12.39 -13.52
N ILE A 161 -18.47 12.23 -14.61
CA ILE A 161 -19.66 13.01 -14.90
C ILE A 161 -20.74 12.75 -13.83
N GLY A 162 -20.91 11.51 -13.39
CA GLY A 162 -21.80 11.15 -12.28
C GLY A 162 -21.40 11.83 -10.98
N PHE A 163 -20.10 11.94 -10.68
CA PHE A 163 -19.57 12.65 -9.53
C PHE A 163 -19.72 14.16 -9.66
N LEU A 164 -19.54 14.73 -10.87
CA LEU A 164 -19.74 16.14 -11.15
C LEU A 164 -21.22 16.52 -11.10
N ILE A 165 -22.13 15.67 -11.59
CA ILE A 165 -23.58 15.83 -11.45
C ILE A 165 -23.97 15.64 -9.99
N TYR A 166 -23.42 14.65 -9.29
CA TYR A 166 -23.65 14.47 -7.85
C TYR A 166 -23.21 15.71 -7.07
N ARG A 167 -22.04 16.27 -7.39
CA ARG A 167 -21.55 17.53 -6.81
C ARG A 167 -22.41 18.71 -7.21
N ALA A 168 -22.79 18.87 -8.47
CA ALA A 168 -23.66 19.96 -8.92
C ALA A 168 -25.06 19.89 -8.28
N CYS A 169 -25.67 18.70 -8.24
CA CYS A 169 -26.94 18.44 -7.56
C CYS A 169 -26.84 18.44 -6.02
N SER A 170 -25.64 18.28 -5.45
CA SER A 170 -25.37 18.44 -4.02
C SER A 170 -25.03 19.88 -3.64
N THR A 171 -24.62 20.72 -4.60
CA THR A 171 -24.27 22.13 -4.38
C THR A 171 -25.44 23.06 -4.72
N SER A 172 -26.35 22.65 -5.60
CA SER A 172 -27.71 23.15 -5.60
C SER A 172 -28.37 22.69 -4.30
N GLN A 173 -28.63 23.62 -3.40
CA GLN A 173 -29.45 23.39 -2.21
C GLN A 173 -30.65 22.54 -2.58
N LYS A 174 -30.69 21.29 -2.13
CA LYS A 174 -31.95 20.56 -2.10
C LYS A 174 -32.83 21.32 -1.10
N PRO A 175 -34.05 21.74 -1.49
CA PRO A 175 -35.06 22.10 -0.52
C PRO A 175 -35.18 20.91 0.43
N SER A 176 -35.32 21.20 1.73
CA SER A 176 -35.70 20.19 2.72
C SER A 176 -36.83 19.34 2.13
N PRO A 177 -36.63 18.04 1.87
CA PRO A 177 -37.75 17.15 1.79
C PRO A 177 -38.32 17.14 3.20
N ASP A 178 -39.59 17.53 3.30
CA ASP A 178 -40.37 17.49 4.51
C ASP A 178 -39.97 16.31 5.39
N SER A 179 -39.81 16.60 6.67
CA SER A 179 -39.67 15.65 7.76
C SER A 179 -40.46 14.39 7.48
N VAL A 180 -39.82 13.38 6.89
CA VAL A 180 -40.28 12.01 7.05
C VAL A 180 -39.91 11.73 8.49
N HIS A 181 -40.89 11.97 9.34
CA HIS A 181 -41.00 11.46 10.68
C HIS A 181 -40.97 9.93 10.54
N LEU A 182 -39.79 9.37 10.24
CA LEU A 182 -39.55 7.95 10.33
C LEU A 182 -39.78 7.65 11.80
N MET A 183 -40.88 6.95 12.06
CA MET A 183 -41.21 6.40 13.36
C MET A 183 -39.93 5.76 13.91
N GLU A 184 -39.38 6.38 14.96
CA GLU A 184 -38.20 5.92 15.66
C GLU A 184 -38.44 4.46 16.03
N PRO A 185 -37.73 3.48 15.42
CA PRO A 185 -37.85 2.11 15.86
C PRO A 185 -37.47 2.08 17.34
N PRO A 186 -38.22 1.37 18.20
CA PRO A 186 -37.88 1.30 19.61
C PRO A 186 -36.42 0.86 19.74
N LEU A 187 -35.60 1.71 20.38
CA LEU A 187 -34.23 1.36 20.70
C LEU A 187 -34.26 0.02 21.45
N PRO A 188 -33.46 -0.98 21.03
CA PRO A 188 -33.31 -2.20 21.80
C PRO A 188 -32.88 -1.83 23.23
N PRO A 189 -33.30 -2.59 24.26
CA PRO A 189 -32.91 -2.31 25.62
C PRO A 189 -31.39 -2.28 25.69
N SER A 190 -30.84 -1.09 25.92
CA SER A 190 -29.40 -0.90 26.12
C SER A 190 -29.01 -1.64 27.41
N PRO A 191 -27.80 -2.21 27.51
CA PRO A 191 -27.32 -2.73 28.78
C PRO A 191 -27.45 -1.62 29.82
N VAL A 192 -28.31 -1.85 30.82
CA VAL A 192 -28.59 -0.90 31.90
C VAL A 192 -27.39 -0.93 32.84
N PHE A 193 -26.29 -0.31 32.41
CA PHE A 193 -25.18 -0.01 33.27
C PHE A 193 -25.42 1.36 33.87
N ASN A 194 -25.38 1.42 35.20
CA ASN A 194 -25.49 2.66 35.94
C ASN A 194 -24.19 3.46 35.70
N ILE A 195 -24.32 4.61 35.04
CA ILE A 195 -23.20 5.49 34.64
C ILE A 195 -22.90 6.52 35.76
N ASP A 196 -23.57 6.42 36.92
CA ASP A 196 -23.48 7.43 38.00
C ASP A 196 -22.06 7.62 38.56
N ASN A 197 -21.17 6.64 38.34
CA ASN A 197 -19.76 6.69 38.73
C ASN A 197 -18.80 6.97 37.56
N LEU A 198 -19.29 7.53 36.44
CA LEU A 198 -18.45 7.91 35.31
C LEU A 198 -17.72 9.21 35.61
N THR A 199 -16.39 9.14 35.65
CA THR A 199 -15.54 10.33 35.70
C THR A 199 -14.84 10.51 34.35
N ILE A 200 -15.04 11.66 33.70
CA ILE A 200 -14.37 12.01 32.44
C ILE A 200 -13.03 12.67 32.79
N CYS A 201 -11.95 12.18 32.18
CA CYS A 201 -10.59 12.64 32.43
C CYS A 201 -10.07 13.46 31.23
N GLU A 202 -9.08 12.94 30.50
CA GLU A 202 -8.39 13.64 29.41
C GLU A 202 -9.02 13.37 28.04
N SER A 203 -8.90 14.34 27.12
CA SER A 203 -9.26 14.14 25.71
C SER A 203 -8.21 13.27 25.04
N ILE A 204 -8.62 12.11 24.50
CA ILE A 204 -7.73 11.15 23.84
C ILE A 204 -7.87 11.16 22.31
N GLY A 205 -8.88 11.85 21.76
CA GLY A 205 -9.02 11.96 20.32
C GLY A 205 -10.25 12.72 19.87
N ARG A 206 -10.36 12.89 18.56
CA ARG A 206 -11.51 13.52 17.93
C ARG A 206 -11.98 12.67 16.77
N GLY A 207 -13.19 12.14 16.88
CA GLY A 207 -13.87 11.48 15.78
C GLY A 207 -14.53 12.50 14.84
N ARG A 208 -15.13 11.99 13.75
CA ARG A 208 -15.82 12.83 12.75
C ARG A 208 -16.98 13.65 13.33
N TYR A 209 -17.72 13.09 14.27
CA TYR A 209 -18.97 13.67 14.80
C TYR A 209 -18.91 14.00 16.30
N GLY A 210 -17.76 13.79 16.95
CA GLY A 210 -17.65 13.90 18.40
C GLY A 210 -16.22 13.85 18.89
N ARG A 211 -16.04 14.21 20.16
CA ARG A 211 -14.75 14.14 20.87
C ARG A 211 -14.70 12.86 21.69
N VAL A 212 -13.52 12.27 21.84
CA VAL A 212 -13.33 11.06 22.63
C VAL A 212 -12.44 11.39 23.81
N PHE A 213 -12.92 11.05 24.99
CA PHE A 213 -12.21 11.23 26.25
C PHE A 213 -11.90 9.87 26.86
N ARG A 214 -10.80 9.78 27.59
CA ARG A 214 -10.60 8.71 28.55
C ARG A 214 -11.41 9.05 29.79
N GLY A 215 -12.10 8.06 30.33
CA GLY A 215 -12.81 8.16 31.60
C GLY A 215 -12.52 6.95 32.49
N THR A 216 -13.07 6.99 33.69
CA THR A 216 -13.08 5.88 34.63
C THR A 216 -14.51 5.57 35.02
N LEU A 217 -14.88 4.29 34.99
CA LEU A 217 -16.18 3.78 35.43
C LEU A 217 -15.92 2.58 36.34
N PHE A 218 -16.37 2.64 37.60
CA PHE A 218 -16.09 1.61 38.62
C PHE A 218 -14.60 1.19 38.69
N ASN A 219 -13.69 2.16 38.69
CA ASN A 219 -12.23 1.98 38.64
C ASN A 219 -11.67 1.28 37.37
N GLN A 220 -12.47 1.11 36.32
CA GLN A 220 -12.01 0.62 35.02
C GLN A 220 -11.87 1.78 34.02
N SER A 221 -10.79 1.78 33.23
CA SER A 221 -10.62 2.77 32.16
C SER A 221 -11.64 2.52 31.04
N VAL A 222 -12.33 3.58 30.62
CA VAL A 222 -13.34 3.57 29.56
C VAL A 222 -13.07 4.67 28.54
N ALA A 223 -13.57 4.50 27.32
CA ALA A 223 -13.57 5.54 26.30
C ALA A 223 -14.95 6.18 26.24
N VAL A 224 -15.02 7.51 26.42
CA VAL A 224 -16.27 8.28 26.43
C VAL A 224 -16.32 9.15 25.18
N LYS A 225 -17.20 8.80 24.25
CA LYS A 225 -17.43 9.58 23.03
C LYS A 225 -18.58 10.53 23.24
N ILE A 226 -18.31 11.83 23.16
CA ILE A 226 -19.25 12.92 23.39
C ILE A 226 -19.63 13.57 22.05
N PHE A 227 -20.92 13.59 21.76
CA PHE A 227 -21.53 14.23 20.59
C PHE A 227 -22.21 15.52 21.02
N SER A 228 -22.07 16.56 20.21
CA SER A 228 -22.82 17.81 20.39
C SER A 228 -24.28 17.62 19.98
N SER A 229 -25.13 18.56 20.41
CA SER A 229 -26.55 18.59 20.04
C SER A 229 -26.82 18.48 18.53
N GLN A 230 -25.94 19.07 17.71
CA GLN A 230 -26.02 19.03 16.24
C GLN A 230 -25.82 17.63 15.64
N HIS A 231 -25.18 16.73 16.38
CA HIS A 231 -24.87 15.36 15.95
C HIS A 231 -25.71 14.30 16.67
N ARG A 232 -26.87 14.68 17.23
CA ARG A 232 -27.81 13.76 17.89
C ARG A 232 -28.15 12.52 17.04
N GLN A 233 -28.41 12.70 15.75
CA GLN A 233 -28.75 11.56 14.88
C GLN A 233 -27.58 10.59 14.72
N ASN A 234 -26.34 11.09 14.67
CA ASN A 234 -25.16 10.25 14.60
C ASN A 234 -24.98 9.43 15.90
N TYR A 235 -25.22 10.06 17.04
CA TYR A 235 -25.27 9.35 18.34
C TYR A 235 -26.31 8.24 18.34
N LEU A 236 -27.55 8.53 17.92
CA LEU A 236 -28.63 7.53 17.88
C LEU A 236 -28.30 6.38 16.94
N ASN A 237 -27.77 6.67 15.75
CA ASN A 237 -27.39 5.63 14.79
C ASN A 237 -26.28 4.74 15.35
N GLU A 238 -25.25 5.32 15.95
CA GLU A 238 -24.13 4.56 16.52
C GLU A 238 -24.57 3.74 17.74
N ARG A 239 -25.39 4.32 18.63
CA ARG A 239 -26.02 3.59 19.73
C ARG A 239 -26.85 2.42 19.22
N TYR A 240 -27.68 2.65 18.21
CA TYR A 240 -28.53 1.62 17.61
C TYR A 240 -27.69 0.46 17.07
N ILE A 241 -26.60 0.75 16.34
CA ILE A 241 -25.69 -0.27 15.81
C ILE A 241 -25.13 -1.12 16.95
N TYR A 242 -24.62 -0.51 18.02
CA TYR A 242 -24.10 -1.26 19.17
C TYR A 242 -25.16 -2.07 19.93
N CYS A 243 -26.43 -1.68 19.83
CA CYS A 243 -27.56 -2.40 20.45
C CYS A 243 -28.17 -3.47 19.55
N LEU A 244 -27.65 -3.70 18.34
CA LEU A 244 -28.11 -4.81 17.49
C LEU A 244 -27.81 -6.17 18.14
N PRO A 245 -28.63 -7.21 17.87
CA PRO A 245 -28.32 -8.56 18.30
C PRO A 245 -26.94 -9.01 17.81
N SER A 246 -26.23 -9.79 18.63
CA SER A 246 -24.92 -10.36 18.30
C SER A 246 -23.82 -9.32 18.01
N MET A 247 -23.89 -8.12 18.59
CA MET A 247 -22.80 -7.12 18.47
C MET A 247 -21.63 -7.32 19.44
N ASP A 248 -21.74 -8.25 20.39
CA ASP A 248 -20.65 -8.58 21.31
C ASP A 248 -19.60 -9.47 20.62
N HIS A 249 -18.41 -8.93 20.40
CA HIS A 249 -17.28 -9.62 19.76
C HIS A 249 -15.96 -9.03 20.27
N ASP A 250 -14.93 -9.85 20.47
CA ASP A 250 -13.66 -9.42 21.08
C ASP A 250 -12.89 -8.38 20.23
N SER A 251 -13.09 -8.40 18.91
CA SER A 251 -12.48 -7.43 17.97
C SER A 251 -13.35 -6.20 17.70
N ILE A 252 -14.41 -5.98 18.49
CA ILE A 252 -15.29 -4.82 18.40
C ILE A 252 -15.35 -4.14 19.78
N PRO A 253 -15.19 -2.81 19.88
CA PRO A 253 -15.34 -2.12 21.16
C PRO A 253 -16.73 -2.36 21.76
N LYS A 254 -16.78 -2.71 23.05
CA LYS A 254 -18.05 -3.02 23.72
C LYS A 254 -18.74 -1.74 24.16
N LEU A 255 -20.04 -1.64 23.89
CA LEU A 255 -20.88 -0.59 24.47
C LEU A 255 -21.17 -0.91 25.94
N LEU A 256 -20.65 -0.07 26.82
CA LEU A 256 -20.86 -0.17 28.26
C LEU A 256 -22.06 0.64 28.70
N GLY A 257 -22.36 1.75 28.03
CA GLY A 257 -23.49 2.61 28.40
C GLY A 257 -23.69 3.76 27.44
N ALA A 258 -24.86 4.40 27.54
CA ALA A 258 -25.20 5.59 26.77
C ALA A 258 -26.02 6.55 27.64
N GLU A 259 -25.72 7.84 27.55
CA GLU A 259 -26.35 8.87 28.39
C GLU A 259 -26.59 10.16 27.60
N GLU A 260 -27.63 10.89 27.96
CA GLU A 260 -27.84 12.28 27.56
C GLU A 260 -27.65 13.15 28.81
N ARG A 261 -26.77 14.16 28.71
CA ARG A 261 -26.51 15.09 29.82
C ARG A 261 -26.58 16.53 29.32
N THR A 262 -26.80 17.46 30.24
CA THR A 262 -26.64 18.89 29.94
C THR A 262 -25.15 19.23 29.91
N GLY A 263 -24.69 19.70 28.76
CA GLY A 263 -23.32 20.18 28.57
C GLY A 263 -23.08 21.55 29.22
N PRO A 264 -21.84 22.04 29.18
CA PRO A 264 -21.44 23.30 29.82
C PRO A 264 -22.15 24.54 29.24
N ASP A 265 -22.57 24.49 27.97
CA ASP A 265 -23.27 25.59 27.29
C ASP A 265 -24.80 25.51 27.46
N GLU A 266 -25.30 24.77 28.47
CA GLU A 266 -26.72 24.44 28.69
C GLU A 266 -27.39 23.69 27.51
N ARG A 267 -26.58 23.18 26.57
CA ARG A 267 -27.04 22.38 25.43
C ARG A 267 -26.90 20.90 25.74
N PRO A 268 -27.79 20.04 25.21
CA PRO A 268 -27.64 18.60 25.39
C PRO A 268 -26.37 18.09 24.71
N GLU A 269 -25.65 17.24 25.43
CA GLU A 269 -24.56 16.42 24.92
C GLU A 269 -24.93 14.94 25.08
N TYR A 270 -24.56 14.14 24.08
CA TYR A 270 -24.87 12.71 24.04
C TYR A 270 -23.58 11.90 24.19
N LEU A 271 -23.61 10.89 25.05
CA LEU A 271 -22.43 10.14 25.47
C LEU A 271 -22.59 8.67 25.11
N LEU A 272 -21.54 8.10 24.50
CA LEU A 272 -21.35 6.65 24.40
C LEU A 272 -20.14 6.26 25.24
N VAL A 273 -20.34 5.36 26.19
CA VAL A 273 -19.29 4.77 27.01
C VAL A 273 -18.91 3.43 26.41
N LEU A 274 -17.67 3.32 25.97
CA LEU A 274 -17.11 2.16 25.26
C LEU A 274 -15.94 1.56 26.05
N SER A 275 -15.63 0.29 25.81
CA SER A 275 -14.39 -0.32 26.28
C SER A 275 -13.16 0.47 25.81
N TYR A 276 -12.20 0.72 26.70
CA TYR A 276 -10.99 1.46 26.39
C TYR A 276 -9.87 0.54 25.86
N ALA A 277 -9.18 1.00 24.81
CA ALA A 277 -7.98 0.37 24.28
C ALA A 277 -6.73 1.15 24.76
N PRO A 278 -5.89 0.60 25.66
CA PRO A 278 -4.75 1.32 26.23
C PRO A 278 -3.69 1.74 25.21
N GLN A 279 -3.55 0.98 24.13
CA GLN A 279 -2.57 1.25 23.06
C GLN A 279 -3.06 2.25 22.01
N GLY A 280 -4.26 2.83 22.20
CA GLY A 280 -4.83 3.80 21.28
C GLY A 280 -5.28 3.19 19.96
N CYS A 281 -5.32 4.03 18.91
CA CYS A 281 -5.69 3.57 17.58
C CYS A 281 -4.49 2.96 16.85
N LEU A 282 -4.76 2.11 15.86
CA LEU A 282 -3.71 1.41 15.11
C LEU A 282 -2.74 2.38 14.40
N GLN A 283 -3.24 3.52 13.91
CA GLN A 283 -2.40 4.53 13.26
C GLN A 283 -1.35 5.10 14.21
N ASP A 284 -1.77 5.54 15.40
CA ASP A 284 -0.87 6.10 16.41
C ASP A 284 0.10 5.03 16.93
N PHE A 285 -0.38 3.80 17.10
CA PHE A 285 0.45 2.68 17.50
C PHE A 285 1.56 2.41 16.47
N LEU A 286 1.24 2.29 15.19
CA LEU A 286 2.20 1.99 14.12
C LEU A 286 3.16 3.15 13.82
N THR A 287 2.76 4.38 14.13
CA THR A 287 3.65 5.56 13.98
C THR A 287 4.81 5.51 14.98
N ASN A 288 4.60 4.91 16.16
CA ASN A 288 5.58 4.88 17.24
C ASN A 288 6.23 3.51 17.47
N ASN A 289 5.82 2.46 16.75
CA ASN A 289 6.27 1.09 16.98
C ASN A 289 6.59 0.37 15.67
N ILE A 290 7.69 -0.39 15.67
CA ILE A 290 8.00 -1.38 14.64
C ILE A 290 7.49 -2.73 15.14
N ILE A 291 6.77 -3.46 14.30
CA ILE A 291 6.16 -4.76 14.65
C ILE A 291 6.82 -5.90 13.88
N ASP A 292 6.97 -7.05 14.54
CA ASP A 292 7.41 -8.29 13.90
C ASP A 292 6.28 -8.93 13.08
N TRP A 293 6.65 -9.87 12.21
CA TRP A 293 5.69 -10.57 11.35
C TRP A 293 4.59 -11.29 12.13
N GLY A 294 4.92 -11.89 13.27
CA GLY A 294 3.96 -12.61 14.11
C GLY A 294 2.91 -11.66 14.69
N THR A 295 3.33 -10.50 15.19
CA THR A 295 2.42 -9.45 15.68
C THR A 295 1.56 -8.87 14.55
N PHE A 296 2.17 -8.61 13.38
CA PHE A 296 1.44 -8.17 12.19
C PHE A 296 0.32 -9.15 11.81
N CYS A 297 0.63 -10.44 11.71
CA CYS A 297 -0.37 -11.46 11.38
C CYS A 297 -1.50 -11.51 12.41
N LYS A 298 -1.18 -11.38 13.71
CA LYS A 298 -2.19 -11.34 14.78
C LYS A 298 -3.12 -10.13 14.64
N MET A 299 -2.57 -8.93 14.44
CA MET A 299 -3.35 -7.71 14.23
C MET A 299 -4.26 -7.82 13.01
N ALA A 300 -3.70 -8.27 11.88
CA ALA A 300 -4.45 -8.46 10.64
C ALA A 300 -5.61 -9.44 10.84
N LYS A 301 -5.34 -10.59 11.47
CA LYS A 301 -6.36 -11.59 11.80
C LYS A 301 -7.50 -10.98 12.62
N THR A 302 -7.20 -10.34 13.75
CA THR A 302 -8.25 -9.78 14.64
C THR A 302 -9.07 -8.67 13.94
N ILE A 303 -8.42 -7.82 13.12
CA ILE A 303 -9.13 -6.80 12.33
C ILE A 303 -10.09 -7.47 11.35
N THR A 304 -9.62 -8.48 10.62
CA THR A 304 -10.45 -9.20 9.66
C THR A 304 -11.57 -9.99 10.33
N GLU A 305 -11.35 -10.54 11.53
CA GLU A 305 -12.39 -11.21 12.32
C GLU A 305 -13.49 -10.23 12.75
N GLY A 306 -13.11 -9.06 13.28
CA GLY A 306 -14.08 -8.00 13.61
C GLY A 306 -14.87 -7.51 12.41
N LEU A 307 -14.20 -7.31 11.26
CA LEU A 307 -14.88 -6.87 10.03
C LEU A 307 -15.79 -7.96 9.44
N ALA A 308 -15.35 -9.21 9.44
CA ALA A 308 -16.15 -10.35 9.00
C ALA A 308 -17.39 -10.52 9.89
N HIS A 309 -17.25 -10.33 11.21
CA HIS A 309 -18.36 -10.33 12.15
C HIS A 309 -19.39 -9.23 11.84
N LEU A 310 -18.93 -7.99 11.60
CA LEU A 310 -19.79 -6.87 11.21
C LEU A 310 -20.53 -7.08 9.88
N HIS A 311 -19.93 -7.86 8.96
CA HIS A 311 -20.53 -8.18 7.67
C HIS A 311 -21.44 -9.42 7.71
N MET A 312 -21.43 -10.19 8.79
CA MET A 312 -22.26 -11.39 8.91
C MET A 312 -23.74 -10.98 9.01
N GLU A 313 -24.60 -11.65 8.24
CA GLU A 313 -26.03 -11.41 8.32
C GLU A 313 -26.55 -11.76 9.72
N ILE A 314 -27.29 -10.82 10.30
CA ILE A 314 -28.02 -11.05 11.56
C ILE A 314 -29.17 -12.01 11.24
N ARG A 315 -28.95 -13.31 11.48
CA ARG A 315 -30.02 -14.31 11.40
C ARG A 315 -30.99 -14.05 12.54
N LYS A 316 -32.25 -13.74 12.20
CA LYS A 316 -33.35 -13.74 13.17
C LYS A 316 -33.78 -15.18 13.38
N ASP A 317 -33.44 -15.75 14.52
CA ASP A 317 -34.09 -16.95 15.04
C ASP A 317 -35.35 -16.57 15.83
#